data_AF-A0A7C5GTC1-F1
#
_entry.id   AF-A0A7C5GTC1-F1
#
_cell.length_a   1.000
_cell.length_b   1.000
_cell.length_c   1.000
_cell.angle_alpha   90.00
_cell.angle_beta   90.00
_cell.angle_gamma   90.00
#
_symmetry.space_group_name_H-M   'P 1'
#
loop_
_entity.id
_entity.type
_entity.pdbx_description
1 polymer ?
#
loop_
_entity_poly.entity_id
_entity_poly.type
_entity_poly.pdbx_seq_one_letter_code
_entity_poly.pdbx_strand_id
1 'polypeptide(L)'
;MARQVVSALFGVMVLSGIVHASGGVWMDVVAKIESKLKEALAEYQRGEKFDAVELVVDAYFGIFEAPEANMEVAVRRFISFKEALRLEKGFTELRKAMHKETAPARVEAQAIELVEMLKDAAERLERKGVTPDALAP
;
A
#
# COMPACT_ATOMS: atom_id res chain seq x y z
N MET A 1 8.51 -58.01 -0.17
CA MET A 1 8.11 -56.74 -0.82
C MET A 1 8.73 -55.60 -0.03
N ALA A 2 9.80 -54.98 -0.54
CA ALA A 2 10.47 -53.85 0.11
C ALA A 2 10.03 -52.56 -0.58
N ARG A 3 9.31 -51.68 0.13
CA ARG A 3 8.90 -50.36 -0.36
C ARG A 3 10.14 -49.48 -0.48
N GLN A 4 10.51 -49.14 -1.71
CA GLN A 4 11.45 -48.05 -1.95
C GLN A 4 10.76 -46.73 -1.59
N VAL A 5 11.38 -45.97 -0.69
CA VAL A 5 11.01 -44.58 -0.43
C VAL A 5 11.75 -43.77 -1.48
N VAL A 6 11.03 -43.29 -2.50
CA VAL A 6 11.57 -42.35 -3.48
C VAL A 6 11.69 -40.99 -2.79
N SER A 7 12.91 -40.63 -2.43
CA SER A 7 13.29 -39.26 -2.08
C SER A 7 13.21 -38.40 -3.34
N ALA A 8 12.18 -37.57 -3.45
CA ALA A 8 12.12 -36.49 -4.44
C ALA A 8 12.46 -35.17 -3.74
N LEU A 9 13.75 -34.83 -3.76
CA LEU A 9 14.24 -33.47 -3.52
C LEU A 9 13.80 -32.61 -4.72
N PHE A 10 12.72 -31.85 -4.58
CA PHE A 10 12.45 -30.73 -5.48
C PHE A 10 13.05 -29.47 -4.88
N GLY A 11 14.13 -29.02 -5.52
CA GLY A 11 14.92 -27.87 -5.12
C GLY A 11 14.07 -26.60 -5.03
N VAL A 12 14.21 -25.92 -3.90
CA VAL A 12 13.76 -24.55 -3.75
C VAL A 12 14.72 -23.67 -4.54
N MET A 13 14.28 -23.17 -5.69
CA MET A 13 14.97 -22.11 -6.41
C MET A 13 14.35 -20.78 -5.97
N VAL A 14 14.86 -20.22 -4.87
CA VAL A 14 14.55 -18.83 -4.51
C VAL A 14 15.34 -17.91 -5.45
N LEU A 15 14.72 -17.51 -6.55
CA LEU A 15 15.16 -16.33 -7.29
C LEU A 15 14.73 -15.10 -6.49
N SER A 16 15.53 -14.74 -5.47
CA SER A 16 15.49 -13.41 -4.85
C SER A 16 16.04 -12.39 -5.84
N GLY A 17 15.25 -12.09 -6.87
CA GLY A 17 15.45 -10.94 -7.72
C GLY A 17 14.57 -9.80 -7.22
N ILE A 18 14.88 -9.22 -6.05
CA ILE A 18 14.32 -7.89 -5.77
C ILE A 18 15.16 -6.93 -6.60
N VAL A 19 14.71 -6.71 -7.83
CA VAL A 19 14.97 -5.45 -8.53
C VAL A 19 14.29 -4.39 -7.69
N HIS A 20 15.02 -3.81 -6.72
CA HIS A 20 14.60 -2.54 -6.15
C HIS A 20 14.72 -1.56 -7.32
N ALA A 21 13.57 -1.14 -7.85
CA ALA A 21 13.52 0.06 -8.68
C ALA A 21 14.25 1.16 -7.90
N SER A 22 14.94 2.06 -8.59
CA SER A 22 15.74 3.13 -7.98
C SER A 22 14.95 4.19 -7.17
N GLY A 23 13.73 3.86 -6.72
CA GLY A 23 12.95 4.64 -5.76
C GLY A 23 13.38 4.33 -4.33
N GLY A 24 13.25 5.30 -3.43
CA GLY A 24 13.54 5.06 -2.02
C GLY A 24 12.46 4.19 -1.35
N VAL A 25 12.73 3.83 -0.09
CA VAL A 25 11.86 2.95 0.71
C VAL A 25 10.42 3.45 0.81
N TRP A 26 10.21 4.77 0.78
CA TRP A 26 8.87 5.35 0.85
C TRP A 26 8.14 5.22 -0.47
N MET A 27 8.81 5.43 -1.61
CA MET A 27 8.22 5.17 -2.92
C MET A 27 7.85 3.68 -3.10
N ASP A 28 8.61 2.75 -2.51
CA ASP A 28 8.24 1.33 -2.50
C ASP A 28 6.97 1.06 -1.69
N VAL A 29 6.78 1.74 -0.54
CA VAL A 29 5.53 1.68 0.23
C VAL A 29 4.36 2.19 -0.60
N VAL A 30 4.53 3.32 -1.29
CA VAL A 30 3.49 3.89 -2.15
C VAL A 30 3.16 2.97 -3.33
N ALA A 31 4.15 2.31 -3.92
CA ALA A 31 3.92 1.34 -5.00
C ALA A 31 3.05 0.16 -4.54
N LYS A 32 3.26 -0.34 -3.32
CA LYS A 32 2.43 -1.40 -2.72
C LYS A 32 1.00 -0.92 -2.47
N ILE A 33 0.82 0.29 -1.93
CA ILE A 33 -0.51 0.92 -1.76
C ILE A 33 -1.20 1.07 -3.12
N GLU A 34 -0.51 1.63 -4.13
CA GLU A 34 -1.06 1.84 -5.47
C GLU A 34 -1.50 0.51 -6.10
N SER A 35 -0.72 -0.57 -5.96
CA SER A 35 -1.12 -1.90 -6.42
C SER A 35 -2.43 -2.37 -5.77
N LYS A 36 -2.52 -2.24 -4.44
CA LYS A 36 -3.71 -2.64 -3.68
C LYS A 36 -4.94 -1.81 -4.05
N LEU A 37 -4.77 -0.51 -4.28
CA LEU A 37 -5.85 0.36 -4.76
C LEU A 37 -6.29 0.02 -6.19
N LYS A 38 -5.37 -0.41 -7.07
CA LYS A 38 -5.73 -0.92 -8.41
C LYS A 38 -6.56 -2.19 -8.33
N GLU A 39 -6.23 -3.11 -7.42
CA GLU A 39 -7.05 -4.30 -7.13
C GLU A 39 -8.45 -3.87 -6.65
N ALA A 40 -8.52 -2.92 -5.71
CA ALA A 40 -9.79 -2.41 -5.19
C ALA A 40 -10.67 -1.80 -6.29
N LEU A 41 -10.09 -1.00 -7.20
CA LEU A 41 -10.80 -0.44 -8.35
C LEU A 41 -11.32 -1.54 -9.29
N ALA A 42 -10.56 -2.61 -9.50
CA ALA A 42 -10.96 -3.72 -10.35
C ALA A 42 -12.15 -4.50 -9.77
N GLU A 43 -12.16 -4.77 -8.45
CA GLU A 43 -13.33 -5.35 -7.76
C GLU A 43 -14.53 -4.43 -7.83
N TYR A 44 -14.32 -3.14 -7.58
CA TYR A 44 -15.39 -2.15 -7.59
C TYR A 44 -16.05 -2.03 -8.97
N GLN A 45 -15.27 -2.08 -10.05
CA GLN A 45 -15.76 -2.08 -11.43
C GLN A 45 -16.57 -3.34 -11.78
N ARG A 46 -16.33 -4.46 -11.10
CA ARG A 46 -17.13 -5.69 -11.23
C ARG A 46 -18.43 -5.67 -10.41
N GLY A 47 -18.63 -4.66 -9.56
CA GLY A 47 -19.74 -4.59 -8.63
C GLY A 47 -19.46 -5.27 -7.29
N GLU A 48 -18.26 -5.81 -7.08
CA GLU A 48 -17.83 -6.48 -5.85
C GLU A 48 -17.40 -5.46 -4.79
N LYS A 49 -18.39 -4.74 -4.28
CA LYS A 49 -18.22 -3.59 -3.39
C LYS A 49 -17.53 -3.95 -2.06
N PHE A 50 -17.89 -5.10 -1.48
CA PHE A 50 -17.34 -5.52 -0.19
C PHE A 50 -15.83 -5.77 -0.32
N ASP A 51 -15.45 -6.58 -1.30
CA ASP A 51 -14.05 -6.92 -1.60
C ASP A 51 -13.24 -5.66 -1.94
N ALA A 52 -13.81 -4.75 -2.74
CA ALA A 52 -13.18 -3.45 -3.02
C ALA A 52 -12.90 -2.63 -1.75
N VAL A 53 -13.85 -2.58 -0.83
CA VAL A 53 -13.70 -1.86 0.45
C VAL A 53 -12.66 -2.52 1.33
N GLU A 54 -12.62 -3.85 1.42
CA GLU A 54 -11.61 -4.58 2.19
C GLU A 54 -10.20 -4.30 1.65
N LEU A 55 -10.02 -4.25 0.33
CA LEU A 55 -8.73 -3.91 -0.27
C LEU A 55 -8.26 -2.48 0.08
N VAL A 56 -9.17 -1.51 0.18
CA VAL A 56 -8.82 -0.15 0.66
C VAL A 56 -8.44 -0.16 2.14
N VAL A 57 -9.11 -0.98 2.97
CA VAL A 57 -8.77 -1.17 4.38
C VAL A 57 -7.39 -1.82 4.53
N ASP A 58 -7.08 -2.82 3.71
CA ASP A 58 -5.76 -3.48 3.66
C ASP A 58 -4.66 -2.52 3.21
N ALA A 59 -4.93 -1.67 2.23
CA ALA A 59 -3.98 -0.63 1.81
C ALA A 59 -3.65 0.34 2.96
N TYR A 60 -4.64 0.66 3.79
CA TYR A 60 -4.48 1.54 4.93
C TYR A 60 -3.75 0.85 6.10
N PHE A 61 -4.34 -0.19 6.70
CA PHE A 61 -3.78 -0.81 7.90
C PHE A 61 -2.63 -1.78 7.60
N GLY A 62 -2.69 -2.47 6.46
CA GLY A 62 -1.70 -3.48 6.09
C GLY A 62 -0.45 -2.92 5.41
N ILE A 63 -0.45 -1.64 5.01
CA ILE A 63 0.69 -1.03 4.30
C ILE A 63 1.02 0.37 4.84
N PHE A 64 0.06 1.30 4.86
CA PHE A 64 0.31 2.69 5.30
C PHE A 64 0.62 2.81 6.79
N GLU A 65 -0.13 2.13 7.65
CA GLU A 65 0.09 2.04 9.11
C GLU A 65 0.89 0.80 9.55
N ALA A 66 1.35 -0.02 8.59
CA ALA A 66 2.06 -1.26 8.91
C ALA A 66 3.32 -0.98 9.75
N PRO A 67 3.59 -1.74 10.82
CA PRO A 67 4.67 -1.44 11.76
C PRO A 67 6.07 -1.51 11.13
N GLU A 68 6.25 -2.23 10.03
CA GLU A 68 7.54 -2.41 9.37
C GLU A 68 8.07 -1.13 8.72
N ALA A 69 7.19 -0.35 8.09
CA ALA A 69 7.55 0.91 7.43
C ALA A 69 6.93 2.14 8.10
N ASN A 70 5.67 2.01 8.54
CA ASN A 70 4.91 3.00 9.30
C ASN A 70 4.94 4.42 8.70
N MET A 71 4.45 4.52 7.46
CA MET A 71 4.46 5.77 6.70
C MET A 71 3.59 6.85 7.38
N GLU A 72 2.50 6.49 8.03
CA GLU A 72 1.69 7.42 8.85
C GLU A 72 2.57 8.16 9.86
N VAL A 73 3.29 7.40 10.70
CA VAL A 73 4.14 7.97 11.75
C VAL A 73 5.29 8.77 11.14
N ALA A 74 5.87 8.31 10.03
CA ALA A 74 6.91 9.04 9.31
C ALA A 74 6.41 10.42 8.83
N VAL A 75 5.27 10.46 8.14
CA VAL A 75 4.66 11.70 7.67
C VAL A 75 4.31 12.60 8.85
N ARG A 76 3.69 12.05 9.89
CA ARG A 76 3.30 12.81 11.10
C ARG A 76 4.49 13.50 11.76
N ARG A 77 5.61 12.77 11.94
CA ARG A 77 6.80 13.25 12.65
C ARG A 77 7.67 14.19 11.81
N PHE A 78 7.91 13.84 10.54
CA PHE A 78 8.94 14.50 9.74
C PHE A 78 8.39 15.46 8.69
N ILE A 79 7.09 15.42 8.44
CA ILE A 79 6.39 16.36 7.56
C ILE A 79 5.44 17.24 8.37
N SER A 80 4.31 16.71 8.82
CA SER A 80 3.41 17.34 9.79
C SER A 80 2.24 16.43 10.14
N PHE A 81 1.63 16.67 11.30
CA PHE A 81 0.35 16.06 11.68
C PHE A 81 -0.78 16.36 10.67
N LYS A 82 -0.83 17.58 10.11
CA LYS A 82 -1.84 17.96 9.12
C LYS A 82 -1.75 17.14 7.84
N GLU A 83 -0.53 16.81 7.39
CA GLU A 83 -0.33 15.97 6.21
C GLU A 83 -0.73 14.52 6.47
N ALA A 84 -0.42 13.95 7.64
CA ALA A 84 -0.88 12.61 8.01
C ALA A 84 -2.41 12.52 7.97
N LEU A 85 -3.11 13.47 8.63
CA LEU A 85 -4.57 13.54 8.60
C LEU A 85 -5.14 13.70 7.18
N ARG A 86 -4.45 14.43 6.30
CA ARG A 86 -4.89 14.60 4.90
C ARG A 86 -4.86 13.27 4.15
N LEU A 87 -3.81 12.46 4.35
CA LEU A 87 -3.69 11.13 3.74
C LEU A 87 -4.73 10.16 4.31
N GLU A 88 -4.88 10.08 5.64
CA GLU A 88 -5.90 9.26 6.30
C GLU A 88 -7.32 9.59 5.82
N LYS A 89 -7.61 10.89 5.65
CA LYS A 89 -8.88 11.35 5.09
C LYS A 89 -9.08 10.86 3.66
N GLY A 90 -8.03 10.84 2.83
CA GLY A 90 -8.11 10.30 1.47
C GLY A 90 -8.55 8.84 1.44
N PHE A 91 -7.95 7.97 2.25
CA PHE A 91 -8.40 6.58 2.40
C PHE A 91 -9.86 6.49 2.89
N THR A 92 -10.21 7.29 3.90
CA THR A 92 -11.57 7.31 4.47
C THR A 92 -12.62 7.72 3.44
N GLU A 93 -12.36 8.77 2.66
CA GLU A 93 -13.29 9.26 1.65
C GLU A 93 -13.40 8.30 0.45
N LEU A 94 -12.30 7.65 0.04
CA LEU A 94 -12.34 6.61 -0.99
C LEU A 94 -13.22 5.43 -0.55
N ARG A 95 -13.01 4.93 0.67
CA ARG A 95 -13.84 3.86 1.26
C ARG A 95 -15.32 4.27 1.33
N LYS A 96 -15.62 5.50 1.77
CA LYS A 96 -16.99 6.02 1.81
C LYS A 96 -17.61 6.11 0.42
N ALA A 97 -16.85 6.52 -0.59
CA ALA A 97 -17.34 6.62 -1.96
C ALA A 97 -17.73 5.24 -2.52
N MET A 98 -16.89 4.23 -2.31
CA MET A 98 -17.21 2.84 -2.66
C MET A 98 -18.42 2.32 -1.88
N HIS A 99 -18.50 2.60 -0.57
CA HIS A 99 -19.66 2.21 0.24
C HIS A 99 -20.98 2.87 -0.24
N LYS A 100 -20.89 4.07 -0.83
CA LYS A 100 -22.04 4.80 -1.38
C LYS A 100 -22.35 4.45 -2.83
N GLU A 101 -21.64 3.49 -3.42
CA GLU A 101 -21.81 3.11 -4.83
C GLU A 101 -21.66 4.30 -5.78
N THR A 102 -20.72 5.18 -5.44
CA THR A 102 -20.34 6.32 -6.27
C THR A 102 -19.88 5.85 -7.66
N ALA A 103 -20.18 6.61 -8.71
CA ALA A 103 -19.81 6.25 -10.09
C ALA A 103 -18.32 5.84 -10.21
N PRO A 104 -17.97 4.73 -10.91
CA PRO A 104 -16.60 4.20 -10.95
C PRO A 104 -15.53 5.22 -11.32
N ALA A 105 -15.79 6.09 -12.31
CA ALA A 105 -14.86 7.14 -12.72
C ALA A 105 -14.52 8.16 -11.60
N ARG A 106 -15.47 8.42 -10.68
CA ARG A 106 -15.24 9.30 -9.52
C ARG A 106 -14.41 8.60 -8.45
N VAL A 107 -14.63 7.31 -8.23
CA VAL A 107 -13.84 6.49 -7.30
C VAL A 107 -12.40 6.34 -7.81
N GLU A 108 -12.23 6.10 -9.11
CA GLU A 108 -10.92 6.08 -9.76
C GLU A 108 -10.18 7.42 -9.61
N ALA A 109 -10.85 8.54 -9.85
CA ALA A 109 -10.25 9.86 -9.65
C ALA A 109 -9.78 10.10 -8.20
N GLN A 110 -10.55 9.66 -7.20
CA GLN A 110 -10.15 9.76 -5.79
C GLN A 110 -8.95 8.86 -5.45
N ALA A 111 -8.88 7.66 -6.03
CA ALA A 111 -7.74 6.76 -5.84
C ALA A 111 -6.46 7.35 -6.46
N ILE A 112 -6.56 7.95 -7.64
CA ILE A 112 -5.44 8.67 -8.30
C ILE A 112 -4.97 9.82 -7.42
N GLU A 113 -5.89 10.67 -6.96
CA GLU A 113 -5.56 11.80 -6.07
C GLU A 113 -4.84 11.30 -4.81
N LEU A 114 -5.35 10.26 -4.16
CA LEU A 114 -4.71 9.66 -2.99
C LEU A 114 -3.28 9.17 -3.28
N VAL A 115 -3.07 8.47 -4.39
CA VAL A 115 -1.74 8.00 -4.79
C VAL A 115 -0.78 9.16 -5.06
N GLU A 116 -1.24 10.24 -5.69
CA GLU A 116 -0.42 11.44 -5.90
C GLU A 116 -0.03 12.11 -4.58
N MET A 117 -0.96 12.23 -3.63
CA MET A 117 -0.66 12.75 -2.29
C MET A 117 0.38 11.89 -1.56
N LEU A 118 0.29 10.57 -1.69
CA LEU A 118 1.24 9.63 -1.11
C LEU A 118 2.62 9.74 -1.75
N LYS A 119 2.70 9.90 -3.08
CA LYS A 119 3.96 10.12 -3.81
C LYS A 119 4.65 11.41 -3.34
N ASP A 120 3.93 12.53 -3.21
CA ASP A 120 4.49 13.78 -2.66
C ASP A 120 5.08 13.57 -1.26
N ALA A 121 4.34 12.88 -0.38
CA ALA A 121 4.79 12.58 0.96
C ALA A 121 6.05 11.70 0.97
N ALA A 122 6.08 10.65 0.14
CA ALA A 122 7.22 9.75 0.00
C ALA A 122 8.47 10.51 -0.44
N GLU A 123 8.39 11.30 -1.51
CA GLU A 123 9.53 12.08 -1.98
C GLU A 123 10.04 13.06 -0.92
N ARG A 124 9.14 13.66 -0.12
CA ARG A 124 9.53 14.57 0.96
C ARG A 124 10.26 13.85 2.09
N LEU A 125 9.84 12.64 2.44
CA LEU A 125 10.55 11.80 3.42
C LEU A 125 11.92 11.38 2.90
N GLU A 126 12.01 10.99 1.63
CA GLU A 126 13.27 10.63 0.97
C GLU A 126 14.24 11.81 0.91
N ARG A 127 13.77 13.01 0.52
CA ARG A 127 14.59 14.24 0.53
C ARG A 127 15.10 14.60 1.93
N LYS A 128 14.37 14.22 2.97
CA LYS A 128 14.76 14.40 4.39
C LYS A 128 15.65 13.28 4.91
N GLY A 129 15.90 12.22 4.13
CA GLY A 129 16.68 11.06 4.55
C GLY A 129 16.02 10.25 5.66
N VAL A 130 14.68 10.33 5.80
CA VAL A 130 13.96 9.55 6.81
C VAL A 130 13.98 8.08 6.40
N THR A 131 14.32 7.20 7.34
CA THR A 131 14.24 5.75 7.15
C THR A 131 13.27 5.15 8.17
N PRO A 132 12.67 3.97 7.91
CA PRO A 132 11.84 3.28 8.90
C PRO A 132 12.53 3.06 10.24
N ASP A 133 13.84 2.79 10.26
CA ASP A 133 14.62 2.61 11.49
C ASP A 133 14.62 3.87 12.38
N ALA A 134 14.45 5.06 11.80
CA ALA A 134 14.34 6.32 12.54
C ALA A 134 13.00 6.48 13.29
N LEU A 135 12.07 5.53 13.11
CA LEU A 135 10.76 5.50 13.76
C LEU A 135 10.71 4.64 15.01
N ALA A 136 11.79 3.90 15.32
CA ALA A 136 11.89 3.12 16.55
C ALA A 136 11.58 4.02 17.79
N PRO A 137 10.86 3.49 18.79
CA PRO A 137 10.47 4.25 19.99
C PRO A 137 11.65 4.73 20.83
#